data_AF-A0A1E7FT64-F1
#
_entry.id   AF-A0A1E7FT64-F1
#
_cell.length_a   1.000
_cell.length_b   1.000
_cell.length_c   1.000
_cell.angle_alpha   90.00
_cell.angle_beta   90.00
_cell.angle_gamma   90.00
#
_symmetry.space_group_name_H-M   'P 1'
#
loop_
_entity.id
_entity.type
_entity.pdbx_description
1 polymer ?
#
loop_
_entity_poly.entity_id
_entity_poly.type
_entity_poly.pdbx_seq_one_letter_code
_entity_poly.pdbx_strand_id
1 'polypeptide(L)' 'GQHLLMDIRNVESSFLASEERLAKAMLDVVGGCGLTLLSYHCHRLKPAGVSCVGVLLESHVSFHTWPSQGVVTLDLFTCG' A
#
# COMPACT_ATOMS: atom_id res chain seq x y z
N GLY A 1 0.47 19.52 -3.30
CA GLY A 1 0.43 18.04 -3.32
C GLY A 1 -0.88 17.54 -3.90
N GLN A 2 -0.90 16.30 -4.36
CA GLN A 2 -2.09 15.60 -4.85
C GLN A 2 -2.34 14.39 -3.95
N HIS A 3 -3.55 14.24 -3.44
CA HIS A 3 -3.91 13.13 -2.57
C HIS A 3 -4.95 12.25 -3.26
N LEU A 4 -4.55 11.03 -3.59
CA LEU A 4 -5.38 10.02 -4.21
C LEU A 4 -5.81 9.00 -3.15
N LEU A 5 -7.12 8.81 -3.02
CA LEU A 5 -7.74 7.80 -2.16
C LEU A 5 -8.44 6.79 -3.06
N MET A 6 -8.11 5.51 -2.93
CA MET A 6 -8.65 4.45 -3.81
C MET A 6 -9.04 3.20 -3.05
N ASP A 7 -10.20 2.66 -3.42
CA ASP A 7 -10.62 1.31 -3.06
C ASP A 7 -10.49 0.40 -4.28
N ILE A 8 -9.68 -0.65 -4.18
CA ILE A 8 -9.53 -1.66 -5.22
C ILE A 8 -10.23 -2.93 -4.73
N ARG A 9 -11.16 -3.43 -5.54
CA ARG A 9 -12.00 -4.60 -5.24
C ARG A 9 -11.67 -5.77 -6.17
N ASN A 10 -12.15 -6.96 -5.81
CA ASN A 10 -11.95 -8.20 -6.55
C ASN A 10 -10.46 -8.60 -6.67
N VAL A 11 -9.67 -8.29 -5.65
CA VAL A 11 -8.26 -8.69 -5.57
C VAL A 11 -8.15 -10.06 -4.92
N GLU A 12 -7.26 -10.89 -5.44
CA GLU A 12 -7.04 -12.25 -4.96
C GLU A 12 -6.60 -12.28 -3.49
N SER A 13 -7.23 -13.13 -2.68
CA SER A 13 -7.10 -13.11 -1.22
C SER A 13 -5.70 -13.49 -0.74
N SER A 14 -5.01 -14.40 -1.42
CA SER A 14 -3.63 -14.78 -1.08
C SER A 14 -2.63 -13.65 -1.34
N PHE A 15 -2.87 -12.81 -2.36
CA PHE A 15 -2.12 -11.57 -2.56
C PHE A 15 -2.36 -10.59 -1.41
N LEU A 16 -3.63 -10.35 -1.06
CA LEU A 16 -4.00 -9.44 0.03
C LEU A 16 -3.50 -9.91 1.41
N ALA A 17 -3.23 -11.20 1.58
CA ALA A 17 -2.67 -11.76 2.82
C ALA A 17 -1.12 -11.80 2.84
N SER A 18 -0.46 -11.42 1.75
CA SER A 18 0.99 -11.54 1.59
C SER A 18 1.68 -10.17 1.75
N GLU A 19 2.22 -9.93 2.94
CA GLU A 19 2.99 -8.73 3.25
C GLU A 19 4.13 -8.48 2.25
N GLU A 20 4.88 -9.53 1.89
CA GLU A 20 6.00 -9.44 0.94
C GLU A 20 5.54 -8.99 -0.45
N ARG A 21 4.46 -9.59 -0.98
CA ARG A 21 3.95 -9.25 -2.32
C ARG A 21 3.37 -7.84 -2.35
N LEU A 22 2.68 -7.43 -1.29
CA LEU A 22 2.11 -6.09 -1.17
C LEU A 22 3.19 -5.02 -1.00
N ALA A 23 4.19 -5.26 -0.14
CA ALA A 23 5.33 -4.36 0.01
C ALA A 23 6.06 -4.20 -1.33
N LYS A 24 6.30 -5.30 -2.05
CA LYS A 24 6.89 -5.25 -3.39
C LYS A 24 6.04 -4.42 -4.36
N ALA A 25 4.72 -4.62 -4.38
CA ALA A 25 3.83 -3.84 -5.26
C ALA A 25 3.88 -2.34 -4.95
N MET A 26 3.91 -1.96 -3.68
CA MET A 26 4.06 -0.56 -3.26
C MET A 26 5.41 0.02 -3.71
N LEU A 27 6.51 -0.73 -3.53
CA LEU A 27 7.85 -0.30 -3.97
C LEU A 27 7.89 -0.11 -5.49
N ASP A 28 7.28 -1.01 -6.26
CA ASP A 28 7.20 -0.93 -7.72
C ASP A 28 6.38 0.31 -8.16
N VAL A 29 5.26 0.62 -7.47
CA VAL A 29 4.46 1.84 -7.73
C VAL A 29 5.26 3.11 -7.42
N VAL A 30 5.89 3.18 -6.24
CA VAL A 30 6.69 4.34 -5.83
C VAL A 30 7.85 4.59 -6.80
N GLY A 31 8.58 3.54 -7.16
CA GLY A 31 9.67 3.61 -8.14
C GLY A 31 9.19 4.00 -9.55
N GLY A 32 8.06 3.43 -10.00
CA GLY A 32 7.46 3.76 -11.30
C GLY A 32 6.94 5.19 -11.40
N CYS A 33 6.55 5.81 -10.28
CA CYS A 33 6.15 7.22 -10.21
C CYS A 33 7.32 8.20 -10.04
N GLY A 34 8.57 7.71 -9.92
CA GLY A 34 9.75 8.56 -9.67
C GLY A 34 9.75 9.21 -8.29
N LEU A 35 9.03 8.64 -7.32
CA LEU A 35 8.93 9.16 -5.96
C LEU A 35 10.09 8.60 -5.10
N THR A 36 10.57 9.42 -4.17
CA THR A 36 11.61 9.00 -3.22
C THR A 36 10.97 8.45 -1.95
N LEU A 37 11.11 7.14 -1.73
CA LEU A 37 10.73 6.48 -0.47
C LEU A 37 11.87 6.58 0.54
N LEU A 38 11.58 7.12 1.72
CA LEU A 38 12.54 7.21 2.82
C LEU A 38 12.54 5.94 3.68
N SER A 39 11.35 5.45 4.01
CA SER A 39 11.15 4.24 4.81
C SER A 39 9.74 3.70 4.61
N TYR A 40 9.51 2.45 4.97
CA TYR A 40 8.18 1.88 5.09
C TYR A 40 8.11 0.90 6.25
N HIS A 41 6.90 0.68 6.75
CA HIS A 41 6.61 -0.32 7.76
C HIS A 41 5.32 -1.03 7.39
N CYS A 42 5.39 -2.34 7.26
CA CYS A 42 4.22 -3.19 7.08
C CYS A 42 4.00 -4.05 8.33
N HIS A 43 2.73 -4.35 8.60
CA HIS A 43 2.31 -5.21 9.69
C HIS A 43 1.23 -6.17 9.22
N ARG A 44 1.52 -7.47 9.26
CA ARG A 44 0.53 -8.52 9.04
C ARG A 44 -0.48 -8.58 10.19
N LEU A 45 -1.76 -8.50 9.84
CA LEU A 45 -2.90 -8.56 10.76
C LEU A 45 -3.34 -10.00 11.02
N LYS A 46 -4.01 -10.22 12.15
CA LYS A 46 -4.66 -11.50 12.50
C LYS A 46 -6.18 -11.35 12.35
N PRO A 47 -6.89 -12.32 11.74
CA PRO A 47 -6.38 -13.59 11.20
C PRO A 47 -5.66 -13.47 9.84
N ALA A 48 -5.94 -12.43 9.05
CA ALA A 48 -5.30 -12.17 7.77
C ALA A 48 -5.40 -10.69 7.40
N GLY A 49 -4.57 -10.25 6.46
CA GLY A 49 -4.48 -8.86 6.00
C GLY A 49 -3.15 -8.22 6.40
N VAL A 50 -2.94 -7.02 5.89
CA VAL A 50 -1.72 -6.24 6.00
C VAL A 50 -2.10 -4.77 6.03
N SER A 51 -1.54 -4.05 7.00
CA SER A 51 -1.49 -2.59 7.00
C SER A 51 -0.06 -2.16 6.69
N CYS A 52 0.12 -1.18 5.82
CA CYS A 52 1.46 -0.65 5.54
C CYS A 52 1.42 0.86 5.33
N VAL A 53 2.48 1.53 5.78
CA VAL A 53 2.72 2.96 5.55
C VAL A 53 4.16 3.16 5.09
N GLY A 54 4.33 3.92 4.02
CA GLY A 54 5.61 4.39 3.50
C GLY A 54 5.71 5.91 3.62
N VAL A 55 6.84 6.39 4.14
CA VAL A 55 7.16 7.82 4.19
C VAL A 55 7.88 8.18 2.89
N LEU A 56 7.27 9.06 2.11
CA LEU A 56 7.91 9.67 0.94
C LEU A 56 8.64 10.95 1.39
N LEU A 57 9.56 11.46 0.55
CA LEU A 57 10.38 12.64 0.90
C LEU A 57 9.59 13.80 1.54
N GLU A 58 8.39 14.10 1.03
CA GLU A 58 7.55 15.20 1.48
C GLU A 58 6.07 14.80 1.70
N SER A 59 5.78 13.49 1.77
CA SER A 59 4.41 12.96 1.77
C SER A 59 4.37 11.48 2.21
N HIS A 60 3.38 10.70 1.78
CA HIS A 60 3.23 9.29 2.19
C HIS A 60 2.45 8.45 1.20
N VAL A 61 2.62 7.13 1.32
CA VAL A 61 1.74 6.11 0.75
C VAL A 61 1.28 5.18 1.88
N SER A 62 0.02 4.80 1.92
CA SER A 62 -0.48 3.79 2.86
C SER A 62 -1.47 2.86 2.20
N PHE A 63 -1.54 1.62 2.68
CA PHE A 63 -2.60 0.71 2.30
C PHE A 63 -3.06 -0.17 3.45
N HIS A 64 -4.31 -0.60 3.35
CA HIS A 64 -4.93 -1.56 4.26
C HIS A 64 -5.72 -2.60 3.46
N THR A 65 -5.61 -3.86 3.86
CA THR A 65 -6.18 -4.98 3.09
C THR A 65 -7.16 -5.79 3.91
N TRP A 66 -8.22 -6.26 3.24
CA TRP A 66 -9.23 -7.17 3.77
C TRP A 66 -9.35 -8.38 2.85
N PRO A 67 -8.52 -9.42 3.03
CA PRO A 67 -8.48 -10.59 2.15
C PRO A 67 -9.83 -11.31 2.00
N SER A 68 -10.63 -11.39 3.07
CA SER A 68 -11.95 -12.03 3.04
C SER A 68 -12.97 -11.29 2.19
N GLN A 69 -12.75 -10.01 1.92
CA GLN A 69 -13.60 -9.18 1.09
C GLN A 69 -13.01 -8.95 -0.31
N GLY A 70 -11.76 -9.37 -0.55
CA GLY A 70 -11.06 -9.08 -1.80
C GLY A 70 -10.80 -7.59 -2.01
N VAL A 71 -10.57 -6.83 -0.93
CA VAL A 71 -10.42 -5.37 -0.96
C VAL A 71 -9.05 -4.91 -0.45
N VAL A 72 -8.49 -3.90 -1.10
CA VAL A 72 -7.41 -3.06 -0.56
C VAL A 72 -7.81 -1.59 -0.70
N THR A 73 -7.56 -0.81 0.34
CA THR A 73 -7.69 0.66 0.31
C THR A 73 -6.28 1.25 0.29
N LEU A 74 -6.06 2.27 -0.53
CA LEU A 74 -4.76 2.94 -0.72
C LEU A 74 -4.93 4.45 -0.59
N ASP A 75 -4.03 5.07 0.17
CA ASP A 75 -3.78 6.50 0.19
C ASP A 75 -2.43 6.74 -0.49
N LEU A 76 -2.41 7.57 -1.53
CA LEU A 76 -1.17 8.05 -2.16
C LEU A 76 -1.20 9.57 -2.15
N PHE A 77 -0.47 10.15 -1.21
CA PHE A 77 -0.25 11.58 -1.17
C PHE A 77 1.12 11.88 -1.77
N THR A 78 1.17 12.74 -2.77
CA THR A 78 2.42 13.20 -3.37
C THR A 78 2.55 14.71 -3.26
N CYS A 79 3.79 15.16 -3.12
CA CYS A 79 4.19 16.56 -3.24
C CYS A 79 5.19 16.65 -4.40
N GLY A 80 5.32 17.83 -4.99
CA GLY A 80 6.23 18.10 -6.10
C GLY A 80 6.82 19.47 -5.96
#